data_AF-A0A925B4T3-F1
#
_entry.id   AF-A0A925B4T3-F1
#
_cell.length_a   1.000
_cell.length_b   1.000
_cell.length_c   1.000
_cell.angle_alpha   90.00
_cell.angle_beta   90.00
_cell.angle_gamma   90.00
#
_symmetry.space_group_name_H-M   'P 1'
#
loop_
_entity.id
_entity.type
_entity.pdbx_description
1 polymer ?
#
loop_
_entity_poly.entity_id
_entity_poly.type
_entity_poly.pdbx_seq_one_letter_code
_entity_poly.pdbx_strand_id
1 'polypeptide(L)'
;MKKKSSRYNLMSRLAIAAIAIWCVATFAVINLTFSKAAETKPTKRSSALAASTFSNITPIVVADAAEDGTPGRGNPFPSTISVTGLSGTITDVNVKINGLTQDFPEDFDILIVSPSGKKLLIQSDAIGDAVDNLSYTLDQQANEQLPFQGTVTGSYRPANYDGSTEDNDVFPDGLSQPFLNPGPQTGGVNGNLDSFNGDSANGVWNLYVVDDDKISNGQISGGWSVEITTNVATTPTPTPVVTPTATPTATP
;
A
#
# COMPACT_ATOMS: atom_id res chain seq x y z
N MET A 1 23.39 -52.85 -33.08
CA MET A 1 22.10 -52.44 -33.67
C MET A 1 20.94 -53.18 -32.97
N LYS A 2 19.70 -52.69 -33.13
CA LYS A 2 18.35 -53.29 -32.88
C LYS A 2 18.30 -54.86 -32.86
N LYS A 3 17.40 -55.62 -32.18
CA LYS A 3 15.91 -55.51 -31.98
C LYS A 3 15.31 -56.74 -31.18
N LYS A 4 14.14 -56.59 -30.49
CA LYS A 4 12.99 -57.55 -30.22
C LYS A 4 13.23 -59.00 -29.67
N SER A 5 12.52 -59.61 -28.68
CA SER A 5 11.07 -59.77 -28.25
C SER A 5 10.27 -60.86 -29.03
N SER A 6 9.35 -61.71 -28.52
CA SER A 6 8.50 -61.77 -27.28
C SER A 6 7.79 -63.17 -27.13
N ARG A 7 6.68 -63.31 -26.33
CA ARG A 7 5.66 -64.43 -26.14
C ARG A 7 5.76 -65.21 -24.79
N TYR A 8 4.73 -65.87 -24.19
CA TYR A 8 3.49 -66.56 -24.69
C TYR A 8 2.23 -66.52 -23.74
N ASN A 9 1.05 -66.70 -24.36
CA ASN A 9 -0.29 -67.28 -23.98
C ASN A 9 -0.54 -67.89 -22.57
N LEU A 10 -1.71 -67.86 -21.89
CA LEU A 10 -3.19 -67.93 -22.18
C LEU A 10 -3.82 -69.36 -22.02
N MET A 11 -5.11 -69.44 -21.62
CA MET A 11 -5.99 -70.61 -21.28
C MET A 11 -6.02 -70.98 -19.78
N SER A 12 -7.08 -71.48 -19.10
CA SER A 12 -8.54 -71.74 -19.34
C SER A 12 -9.23 -71.93 -17.94
N ARG A 13 -10.50 -72.34 -17.64
CA ARG A 13 -11.62 -73.08 -18.27
C ARG A 13 -13.01 -72.48 -17.85
N LEU A 14 -14.07 -73.29 -17.60
CA LEU A 14 -15.45 -72.88 -17.24
C LEU A 14 -16.24 -74.02 -16.52
N ALA A 15 -17.50 -73.74 -16.08
CA ALA A 15 -18.58 -74.67 -15.64
C ALA A 15 -18.45 -75.28 -14.20
N ILE A 16 -19.47 -75.71 -13.43
CA ILE A 16 -20.98 -75.69 -13.41
C ILE A 16 -21.39 -76.01 -11.92
N ALA A 17 -22.60 -75.87 -11.33
CA ALA A 17 -24.02 -75.95 -11.73
C ALA A 17 -24.94 -74.92 -10.97
N ALA A 18 -26.12 -75.33 -10.46
CA ALA A 18 -27.12 -74.50 -9.75
C ALA A 18 -27.96 -75.28 -8.71
N ILE A 19 -28.69 -74.58 -7.81
CA ILE A 19 -29.95 -74.97 -7.12
C ILE A 19 -30.53 -73.70 -6.44
N ALA A 20 -31.86 -73.61 -6.25
CA ALA A 20 -32.56 -72.41 -5.76
C ALA A 20 -33.46 -72.68 -4.55
N ILE A 21 -33.57 -71.68 -3.64
CA ILE A 21 -34.62 -71.57 -2.61
C ILE A 21 -35.08 -70.11 -2.57
N TRP A 22 -36.38 -69.90 -2.41
CA TRP A 22 -37.02 -68.58 -2.34
C TRP A 22 -37.55 -68.33 -0.93
N CYS A 23 -37.14 -67.25 -0.28
CA CYS A 23 -37.74 -66.76 0.96
C CYS A 23 -38.02 -65.26 0.82
N VAL A 24 -39.27 -64.87 1.04
CA VAL A 24 -39.70 -63.46 0.96
C VAL A 24 -39.50 -62.78 2.30
N ALA A 25 -38.67 -61.75 2.34
CA ALA A 25 -38.56 -60.81 3.45
C ALA A 25 -38.56 -59.38 2.89
N THR A 26 -39.67 -58.65 3.09
CA THR A 26 -39.81 -57.26 2.67
C THR A 26 -39.02 -56.33 3.59
N PHE A 27 -37.77 -56.03 3.23
CA PHE A 27 -37.01 -54.95 3.85
C PHE A 27 -37.33 -53.61 3.17
N ALA A 28 -37.80 -52.64 3.95
CA ALA A 28 -37.93 -51.26 3.49
C ALA A 28 -36.53 -50.63 3.37
N VAL A 29 -36.11 -50.31 2.14
CA VAL A 29 -34.81 -49.68 1.88
C VAL A 29 -34.90 -48.19 2.20
N ILE A 30 -34.45 -47.81 3.41
CA ILE A 30 -34.21 -46.41 3.76
C ILE A 30 -32.91 -45.96 3.06
N ASN A 31 -33.04 -45.17 2.00
CA ASN A 31 -31.91 -44.58 1.30
C ASN A 31 -31.26 -43.46 2.13
N LEU A 32 -30.35 -43.82 3.03
CA LEU A 32 -29.45 -42.87 3.69
C LEU A 32 -28.37 -42.39 2.72
N THR A 33 -28.65 -41.28 2.03
CA THR A 33 -27.66 -40.58 1.18
C THR A 33 -26.64 -39.84 2.05
N PHE A 34 -25.54 -40.52 2.39
CA PHE A 34 -24.37 -39.86 2.96
C PHE A 34 -23.69 -38.98 1.90
N SER A 35 -23.98 -37.68 1.90
CA SER A 35 -23.23 -36.70 1.12
C SER A 35 -21.77 -36.68 1.59
N LYS A 36 -20.86 -37.16 0.73
CA LYS A 36 -19.42 -37.09 0.98
C LYS A 36 -19.01 -35.62 1.10
N ALA A 37 -18.50 -35.23 2.28
CA ALA A 37 -17.93 -33.90 2.47
C ALA A 37 -16.80 -33.67 1.44
N ALA A 38 -16.84 -32.54 0.75
CA ALA A 38 -15.84 -32.20 -0.25
C ALA A 38 -14.53 -31.79 0.45
N GLU A 39 -13.58 -32.71 0.52
CA GLU A 39 -12.24 -32.47 1.06
C GLU A 39 -11.48 -31.50 0.13
N THR A 40 -11.52 -30.21 0.48
CA THR A 40 -10.88 -29.16 -0.31
C THR A 40 -9.37 -29.20 -0.11
N LYS A 41 -8.66 -29.67 -1.15
CA LYS A 41 -7.19 -29.58 -1.26
C LYS A 41 -6.74 -28.17 -0.84
N PRO A 42 -5.82 -28.02 0.13
CA PRO A 42 -5.42 -26.69 0.61
C PRO A 42 -4.76 -25.91 -0.53
N THR A 43 -5.43 -24.84 -0.97
CA THR A 43 -4.85 -23.86 -1.88
C THR A 43 -3.74 -23.11 -1.16
N LYS A 44 -2.59 -22.96 -1.82
CA LYS A 44 -1.51 -22.08 -1.35
C LYS A 44 -2.08 -20.66 -1.27
N ARG A 45 -2.35 -20.16 -0.07
CA ARG A 45 -2.93 -18.83 0.13
C ARG A 45 -1.96 -17.80 -0.43
N SER A 46 -2.43 -17.00 -1.38
CA SER A 46 -1.76 -15.77 -1.77
C SER A 46 -2.25 -14.68 -0.84
N SER A 47 -1.39 -14.16 0.04
CA SER A 47 -1.64 -12.92 0.75
C SER A 47 -1.51 -11.78 -0.27
N ALA A 48 -2.64 -11.32 -0.80
CA ALA A 48 -2.67 -10.04 -1.48
C ALA A 48 -2.41 -8.96 -0.42
N LEU A 49 -1.26 -8.29 -0.53
CA LEU A 49 -1.02 -7.04 0.19
C LEU A 49 -2.05 -6.03 -0.30
N ALA A 50 -2.75 -5.37 0.63
CA ALA A 50 -3.77 -4.39 0.31
C ALA A 50 -3.30 -3.02 0.81
N ALA A 51 -3.09 -2.10 -0.12
CA ALA A 51 -2.87 -0.70 0.18
C ALA A 51 -4.14 -0.08 0.79
N SER A 52 -3.96 0.94 1.64
CA SER A 52 -5.06 1.71 2.23
C SER A 52 -4.74 3.19 2.17
N THR A 53 -5.59 3.95 1.49
CA THR A 53 -5.43 5.40 1.28
C THR A 53 -6.14 6.18 2.39
N PHE A 54 -5.43 7.13 2.98
CA PHE A 54 -5.95 8.13 3.92
C PHE A 54 -5.65 9.51 3.35
N SER A 55 -6.56 10.47 3.51
CA SER A 55 -6.44 11.80 2.88
C SER A 55 -6.83 12.92 3.83
N ASN A 56 -6.15 14.05 3.71
CA ASN A 56 -6.64 15.33 4.18
C ASN A 56 -6.83 16.26 2.96
N ILE A 57 -8.09 16.47 2.58
CA ILE A 57 -8.50 17.29 1.43
C ILE A 57 -8.63 18.79 1.76
N THR A 58 -8.15 19.22 2.95
CA THR A 58 -8.06 20.65 3.28
C THR A 58 -7.00 21.27 2.37
N PRO A 59 -7.33 22.36 1.65
CA PRO A 59 -6.33 23.11 0.88
C PRO A 59 -5.19 23.56 1.78
N ILE A 60 -3.95 23.43 1.29
CA ILE A 60 -2.78 24.03 1.94
C ILE A 60 -2.43 25.25 1.11
N VAL A 61 -2.75 26.45 1.60
CA VAL A 61 -2.30 27.71 0.98
C VAL A 61 -0.94 28.04 1.57
N VAL A 62 0.05 28.33 0.73
CA VAL A 62 1.39 28.72 1.16
C VAL A 62 1.58 30.19 0.83
N ALA A 63 2.20 30.93 1.75
CA ALA A 63 2.60 32.31 1.52
C ALA A 63 4.10 32.35 1.30
N ASP A 64 4.56 33.32 0.51
CA ASP A 64 5.95 33.62 0.14
C ASP A 64 6.87 33.76 1.38
N ALA A 65 8.17 33.54 1.22
CA ALA A 65 9.16 33.78 2.27
C ALA A 65 9.27 35.26 2.69
N ALA A 66 9.64 35.49 3.94
CA ALA A 66 9.80 36.83 4.50
C ALA A 66 11.07 37.52 3.99
N GLU A 67 11.08 38.86 3.99
CA GLU A 67 12.26 39.65 3.58
C GLU A 67 13.54 39.23 4.33
N ASP A 68 13.43 38.83 5.60
CA ASP A 68 14.54 38.38 6.46
C ASP A 68 15.08 36.97 6.17
N GLY A 69 14.46 36.22 5.25
CA GLY A 69 14.84 34.84 4.92
C GLY A 69 14.18 33.79 5.82
N THR A 70 13.16 34.13 6.61
CA THR A 70 12.29 33.13 7.23
C THR A 70 11.38 32.52 6.16
N PRO A 71 11.41 31.18 5.93
CA PRO A 71 10.53 30.55 4.96
C PRO A 71 9.05 30.78 5.27
N GLY A 72 8.33 31.06 4.21
CA GLY A 72 6.89 31.17 4.14
C GLY A 72 6.23 29.85 4.56
N ARG A 73 5.04 29.93 5.14
CA ARG A 73 4.40 28.78 5.79
C ARG A 73 3.11 28.40 5.10
N GLY A 74 2.94 27.10 4.87
CA GLY A 74 1.65 26.53 4.57
C GLY A 74 0.60 26.86 5.63
N ASN A 75 -0.67 26.81 5.24
CA ASN A 75 -1.82 26.95 6.12
C ASN A 75 -2.88 25.94 5.65
N PRO A 76 -3.12 24.85 6.41
CA PRO A 76 -2.60 24.54 7.74
C PRO A 76 -1.14 24.03 7.75
N PHE A 77 -0.44 24.23 8.87
CA PHE A 77 0.93 23.74 9.12
C PHE A 77 1.03 23.21 10.55
N PRO A 78 1.12 21.87 10.77
CA PRO A 78 1.03 20.82 9.76
C PRO A 78 -0.34 20.70 9.09
N SER A 79 -0.37 20.13 7.90
CA SER A 79 -1.55 19.45 7.35
C SER A 79 -1.55 17.99 7.78
N THR A 80 -2.47 17.63 8.67
CA THR A 80 -2.44 16.35 9.40
C THR A 80 -3.37 15.28 8.83
N ILE A 81 -2.93 14.02 8.84
CA ILE A 81 -3.75 12.81 8.58
C ILE A 81 -3.69 11.89 9.81
N SER A 82 -4.84 11.37 10.24
CA SER A 82 -4.92 10.35 11.30
C SER A 82 -5.17 8.96 10.72
N VAL A 83 -4.13 8.11 10.72
CA VAL A 83 -4.20 6.73 10.23
C VAL A 83 -4.59 5.80 11.39
N THR A 84 -5.64 5.00 11.18
CA THR A 84 -6.13 4.02 12.17
C THR A 84 -6.64 2.76 11.50
N GLY A 85 -6.77 1.67 12.25
CA GLY A 85 -7.36 0.40 11.78
C GLY A 85 -6.42 -0.50 10.95
N LEU A 86 -5.20 -0.04 10.65
CA LEU A 86 -4.18 -0.89 10.04
C LEU A 86 -3.58 -1.85 11.08
N SER A 87 -2.96 -2.92 10.61
CA SER A 87 -2.27 -3.91 11.45
C SER A 87 -0.93 -4.28 10.83
N GLY A 88 -0.13 -5.13 11.51
CA GLY A 88 1.23 -5.45 11.07
C GLY A 88 2.14 -4.22 11.06
N THR A 89 3.07 -4.19 10.11
CA THR A 89 3.99 -3.07 9.88
C THR A 89 3.96 -2.63 8.42
N ILE A 90 4.38 -1.39 8.17
CA ILE A 90 4.55 -0.80 6.84
C ILE A 90 5.47 -1.68 5.98
N THR A 91 5.11 -1.84 4.70
CA THR A 91 5.93 -2.44 3.63
C THR A 91 6.10 -1.55 2.40
N ASP A 92 5.26 -0.53 2.27
CA ASP A 92 5.32 0.50 1.23
C ASP A 92 4.48 1.72 1.69
N VAL A 93 4.87 2.92 1.26
CA VAL A 93 4.21 4.21 1.53
C VAL A 93 4.30 5.08 0.28
N ASN A 94 3.15 5.43 -0.30
CA ASN A 94 3.06 6.39 -1.40
C ASN A 94 2.40 7.68 -0.89
N VAL A 95 2.99 8.83 -1.21
CA VAL A 95 2.48 10.16 -0.81
C VAL A 95 1.93 10.86 -2.04
N LYS A 96 0.65 11.23 -2.06
CA LYS A 96 0.02 11.90 -3.20
C LYS A 96 -0.25 13.37 -2.89
N ILE A 97 0.28 14.25 -3.73
CA ILE A 97 -0.01 15.68 -3.73
C ILE A 97 -1.14 15.94 -4.74
N ASN A 98 -2.14 16.74 -4.37
CA ASN A 98 -3.35 16.96 -5.18
C ASN A 98 -3.57 18.45 -5.44
N GLY A 99 -3.51 18.85 -6.70
CA GLY A 99 -3.83 20.21 -7.14
C GLY A 99 -2.83 21.26 -6.69
N LEU A 100 -1.53 20.98 -6.82
CA LEU A 100 -0.45 21.96 -6.68
C LEU A 100 -0.55 23.01 -7.79
N THR A 101 -0.59 24.29 -7.41
CA THR A 101 -0.42 25.44 -8.30
C THR A 101 0.71 26.30 -7.73
N GLN A 102 1.74 26.58 -8.52
CA GLN A 102 2.88 27.45 -8.20
C GLN A 102 3.54 27.93 -9.52
N ASP A 103 4.04 29.17 -9.57
CA ASP A 103 4.80 29.68 -10.72
C ASP A 103 6.26 29.18 -10.73
N PHE A 104 6.84 28.91 -9.55
CA PHE A 104 8.18 28.32 -9.35
C PHE A 104 8.09 27.17 -8.32
N PRO A 105 7.71 25.94 -8.71
CA PRO A 105 7.48 24.88 -7.73
C PRO A 105 8.77 24.27 -7.14
N GLU A 106 9.92 24.77 -7.59
CA GLU A 106 11.24 24.46 -7.02
C GLU A 106 11.37 25.02 -5.59
N ASP A 107 10.82 26.22 -5.32
CA ASP A 107 10.68 26.90 -4.02
C ASP A 107 9.83 26.12 -2.97
N PHE A 108 9.10 25.07 -3.39
CA PHE A 108 8.10 24.39 -2.56
C PHE A 108 8.68 23.17 -1.84
N ASP A 109 9.18 23.42 -0.64
CA ASP A 109 9.84 22.45 0.22
C ASP A 109 8.81 21.64 1.05
N ILE A 110 8.78 20.31 0.90
CA ILE A 110 7.73 19.43 1.42
C ILE A 110 8.30 18.34 2.33
N LEU A 111 8.06 18.45 3.64
CA LEU A 111 8.50 17.51 4.67
C LEU A 111 7.33 16.65 5.19
N ILE A 112 7.44 15.33 5.09
CA ILE A 112 6.51 14.39 5.75
C ILE A 112 7.09 13.87 7.06
N VAL A 113 6.26 13.78 8.11
CA VAL A 113 6.61 13.22 9.42
C VAL A 113 5.65 12.09 9.79
N SER A 114 6.21 10.91 10.07
CA SER A 114 5.48 9.69 10.43
C SER A 114 5.02 9.66 11.91
N PRO A 115 4.13 8.71 12.29
CA PRO A 115 3.77 8.47 13.69
C PRO A 115 4.94 8.08 14.60
N SER A 116 6.04 7.58 14.03
CA SER A 116 7.29 7.26 14.75
C SER A 116 8.22 8.48 14.91
N GLY A 117 7.84 9.65 14.37
CA GLY A 117 8.65 10.87 14.39
C GLY A 117 9.78 10.90 13.36
N LYS A 118 9.84 9.94 12.44
CA LYS A 118 10.77 9.99 11.30
C LYS A 118 10.32 11.10 10.36
N LYS A 119 11.23 12.05 10.09
CA LYS A 119 11.07 13.14 9.13
C LYS A 119 11.72 12.75 7.80
N LEU A 120 11.07 13.01 6.67
CA LEU A 120 11.62 12.83 5.32
C LEU A 120 11.25 14.03 4.47
N LEU A 121 12.25 14.67 3.86
CA LEU A 121 12.04 15.67 2.81
C LEU A 121 11.66 14.91 1.54
N ILE A 122 10.46 15.14 1.01
CA ILE A 122 9.94 14.38 -0.15
C ILE A 122 9.95 15.19 -1.44
N GLN A 123 9.93 16.51 -1.35
CA GLN A 123 10.20 17.44 -2.43
C GLN A 123 10.99 18.63 -1.87
N SER A 124 11.93 19.10 -2.67
CA SER A 124 12.80 20.27 -2.50
C SER A 124 13.43 20.50 -3.88
N ASP A 125 13.56 21.74 -4.35
CA ASP A 125 14.26 22.10 -5.59
C ASP A 125 13.79 21.33 -6.85
N ALA A 126 12.50 21.05 -6.99
CA ALA A 126 12.00 20.15 -8.03
C ALA A 126 10.80 20.69 -8.80
N ILE A 127 10.49 20.02 -9.92
CA ILE A 127 9.45 20.37 -10.90
C ILE A 127 9.79 21.64 -11.70
N GLY A 128 10.10 22.76 -11.03
CA GLY A 128 10.73 24.00 -11.53
C GLY A 128 10.02 24.81 -12.62
N ASP A 129 9.41 24.17 -13.62
CA ASP A 129 8.45 24.78 -14.53
C ASP A 129 7.15 25.13 -13.78
N ALA A 130 6.54 26.30 -14.06
CA ALA A 130 5.25 26.70 -13.53
C ALA A 130 4.14 25.64 -13.74
N VAL A 131 3.33 25.39 -12.71
CA VAL A 131 2.24 24.40 -12.71
C VAL A 131 0.92 24.98 -12.24
N ASP A 132 -0.18 24.48 -12.82
CA ASP A 132 -1.53 24.71 -12.32
C ASP A 132 -2.28 23.38 -12.10
N ASN A 133 -2.82 23.20 -10.91
CA ASN A 133 -3.61 22.06 -10.48
C ASN A 133 -2.93 20.69 -10.72
N LEU A 134 -1.60 20.65 -10.67
CA LEU A 134 -0.80 19.43 -10.84
C LEU A 134 -1.10 18.42 -9.73
N SER A 135 -1.21 17.14 -10.10
CA SER A 135 -1.38 16.05 -9.14
C SER A 135 -0.44 14.90 -9.48
N TYR A 136 0.33 14.45 -8.50
CA TYR A 136 1.43 13.49 -8.67
C TYR A 136 1.60 12.65 -7.41
N THR A 137 2.27 11.51 -7.57
CA THR A 137 2.54 10.56 -6.49
C THR A 137 4.05 10.46 -6.27
N LEU A 138 4.47 10.51 -5.01
CA LEU A 138 5.82 10.20 -4.58
C LEU A 138 5.82 8.77 -4.04
N ASP A 139 6.55 7.91 -4.73
CA ASP A 139 6.58 6.45 -4.66
C ASP A 139 8.03 6.01 -4.87
N GLN A 140 8.63 5.36 -3.87
CA GLN A 140 10.05 4.98 -3.93
C GLN A 140 10.34 3.84 -4.92
N GLN A 141 9.33 3.11 -5.37
CA GLN A 141 9.42 2.06 -6.38
C GLN A 141 9.13 2.57 -7.80
N ALA A 142 8.85 3.88 -7.96
CA ALA A 142 8.73 4.52 -9.26
C ALA A 142 10.04 4.47 -10.07
N ASN A 143 9.92 4.35 -11.39
CA ASN A 143 11.05 4.23 -12.31
C ASN A 143 11.94 5.48 -12.34
N GLU A 144 11.33 6.67 -12.27
CA GLU A 144 12.00 7.96 -12.42
C GLU A 144 12.11 8.71 -11.09
N GLN A 145 13.11 9.58 -10.98
CA GLN A 145 13.20 10.57 -9.91
C GLN A 145 12.20 11.70 -10.20
N LEU A 146 11.60 12.34 -9.18
CA LEU A 146 10.89 13.61 -9.41
C LEU A 146 11.89 14.57 -10.05
N PRO A 147 11.64 15.12 -11.25
CA PRO A 147 12.65 15.84 -12.00
C PRO A 147 12.93 17.21 -11.38
N PHE A 148 14.16 17.71 -11.53
CA PHE A 148 14.52 19.10 -11.23
C PHE A 148 13.62 20.07 -12.01
N GLN A 149 13.59 19.92 -13.34
CA GLN A 149 12.71 20.67 -14.24
C GLN A 149 12.05 19.73 -15.26
N GLY A 150 10.80 20.03 -15.64
CA GLY A 150 10.07 19.33 -16.69
C GLY A 150 8.70 18.77 -16.30
N THR A 151 7.97 18.28 -17.30
CA THR A 151 6.56 17.87 -17.17
C THR A 151 6.33 16.65 -16.27
N VAL A 152 5.75 16.88 -15.09
CA VAL A 152 5.32 15.84 -14.12
C VAL A 152 3.94 15.30 -14.47
N THR A 153 3.77 13.97 -14.59
CA THR A 153 2.50 13.34 -15.04
C THR A 153 2.09 12.02 -14.34
N GLY A 154 2.70 11.66 -13.20
CA GLY A 154 2.44 10.36 -12.57
C GLY A 154 3.17 10.11 -11.25
N SER A 155 3.68 8.88 -11.08
CA SER A 155 4.49 8.46 -9.94
C SER A 155 5.99 8.69 -10.18
N TYR A 156 6.67 9.24 -9.19
CA TYR A 156 8.10 9.52 -9.18
C TYR A 156 8.69 9.22 -7.80
N ARG A 157 10.01 9.00 -7.70
CA ARG A 157 10.66 8.93 -6.38
C ARG A 157 10.79 10.33 -5.77
N PRO A 158 10.72 10.46 -4.42
CA PRO A 158 10.94 11.74 -3.73
C PRO A 158 12.30 12.34 -4.08
N ALA A 159 12.42 13.67 -4.08
CA ALA A 159 13.65 14.36 -4.48
C ALA A 159 13.99 15.60 -3.62
N ASN A 160 15.29 15.89 -3.55
CA ASN A 160 15.91 17.15 -3.15
C ASN A 160 17.12 17.39 -4.08
N TYR A 161 17.29 18.61 -4.57
CA TYR A 161 18.38 18.94 -5.51
C TYR A 161 19.37 20.01 -5.00
N ASP A 162 19.09 20.78 -3.93
CA ASP A 162 20.14 21.65 -3.37
C ASP A 162 21.32 20.82 -2.88
N GLY A 163 22.49 21.37 -3.16
CA GLY A 163 23.79 20.82 -2.85
C GLY A 163 24.77 21.84 -2.32
N SER A 164 24.29 22.99 -1.87
CA SER A 164 25.11 24.04 -1.29
C SER A 164 25.38 23.76 0.19
N THR A 165 26.02 24.73 0.85
CA THR A 165 26.08 24.80 2.32
C THR A 165 25.61 26.18 2.82
N GLU A 166 25.05 26.98 1.92
CA GLU A 166 24.62 28.36 2.15
C GLU A 166 23.10 28.40 2.18
N ASP A 167 22.46 27.70 1.23
CA ASP A 167 21.11 27.17 1.40
C ASP A 167 21.12 25.90 2.28
N ASN A 168 20.02 25.66 2.99
CA ASN A 168 19.86 24.61 4.00
C ASN A 168 18.36 24.37 4.32
N ASP A 169 17.59 23.70 3.45
CA ASP A 169 16.17 23.28 3.65
C ASP A 169 15.55 23.54 5.06
N VAL A 170 15.04 24.77 5.29
CA VAL A 170 14.71 25.32 6.62
C VAL A 170 13.22 25.11 6.96
N PHE A 171 12.94 24.25 7.93
CA PHE A 171 11.59 24.12 8.51
C PHE A 171 11.47 24.78 9.90
N PRO A 172 10.50 25.70 10.11
CA PRO A 172 10.32 26.42 11.37
C PRO A 172 9.88 25.51 12.53
N ASP A 173 9.68 26.11 13.72
CA ASP A 173 9.24 25.43 14.95
C ASP A 173 10.15 24.26 15.42
N GLY A 174 11.41 24.22 14.95
CA GLY A 174 12.37 23.15 15.27
C GLY A 174 12.23 21.89 14.40
N LEU A 175 11.53 22.00 13.26
CA LEU A 175 11.35 20.91 12.30
C LEU A 175 12.55 20.70 11.38
N SER A 176 13.44 21.69 11.26
CA SER A 176 14.75 21.62 10.59
C SER A 176 15.61 20.41 10.99
N GLN A 177 16.70 20.21 10.25
CA GLN A 177 17.66 19.10 10.32
C GLN A 177 17.99 18.56 11.74
N PRO A 178 18.16 17.23 11.93
CA PRO A 178 18.19 16.21 10.89
C PRO A 178 16.80 15.75 10.46
N PHE A 179 16.62 15.66 9.15
CA PHE A 179 15.60 14.84 8.49
C PHE A 179 16.26 14.00 7.39
N LEU A 180 15.51 13.06 6.82
CA LEU A 180 16.01 12.21 5.75
C LEU A 180 15.98 12.97 4.41
N ASN A 181 17.08 12.88 3.66
CA ASN A 181 17.22 13.43 2.31
C ASN A 181 17.24 12.26 1.28
N PRO A 182 16.37 12.26 0.27
CA PRO A 182 16.23 11.16 -0.70
C PRO A 182 17.23 11.23 -1.88
N GLY A 183 17.99 12.32 -2.00
CA GLY A 183 18.78 12.65 -3.18
C GLY A 183 17.91 13.17 -4.35
N PRO A 184 18.46 13.31 -5.57
CA PRO A 184 19.71 12.69 -6.02
C PRO A 184 20.98 13.40 -5.56
N GLN A 185 20.88 14.62 -5.00
CA GLN A 185 22.04 15.36 -4.52
C GLN A 185 22.59 14.80 -3.19
N THR A 186 23.87 15.05 -2.91
CA THR A 186 24.57 14.50 -1.75
C THR A 186 24.66 15.49 -0.59
N GLY A 187 23.73 15.37 0.37
CA GLY A 187 23.70 16.15 1.61
C GLY A 187 22.89 15.48 2.71
N GLY A 188 22.85 16.08 3.90
CA GLY A 188 21.99 15.66 5.02
C GLY A 188 22.19 14.20 5.50
N VAL A 189 21.09 13.53 5.82
CA VAL A 189 21.05 12.11 6.23
C VAL A 189 20.30 11.30 5.16
N ASN A 190 21.00 10.48 4.37
CA ASN A 190 20.39 9.71 3.30
C ASN A 190 19.20 8.84 3.79
N GLY A 191 18.04 9.00 3.16
CA GLY A 191 16.86 8.16 3.39
C GLY A 191 15.67 8.54 2.51
N ASN A 192 14.81 7.56 2.23
CA ASN A 192 13.69 7.65 1.29
C ASN A 192 12.38 7.11 1.94
N LEU A 193 11.30 6.91 1.17
CA LEU A 193 10.03 6.37 1.72
C LEU A 193 10.18 4.94 2.31
N ASP A 194 11.14 4.13 1.82
CA ASP A 194 11.43 2.80 2.40
C ASP A 194 11.89 2.90 3.87
N SER A 195 12.36 4.07 4.32
CA SER A 195 12.74 4.32 5.71
C SER A 195 11.58 4.18 6.70
N PHE A 196 10.33 4.19 6.22
CA PHE A 196 9.14 3.90 7.03
C PHE A 196 8.84 2.39 7.13
N ASN A 197 9.45 1.54 6.30
CA ASN A 197 9.20 0.11 6.32
C ASN A 197 9.60 -0.52 7.67
N GLY A 198 8.73 -1.40 8.18
CA GLY A 198 8.87 -2.01 9.51
C GLY A 198 8.27 -1.20 10.67
N ASP A 199 7.89 0.08 10.48
CA ASP A 199 7.20 0.86 11.51
C ASP A 199 5.71 0.51 11.60
N SER A 200 5.04 0.99 12.65
CA SER A 200 3.57 0.99 12.71
C SER A 200 3.00 2.14 11.88
N ALA A 201 2.03 1.83 11.03
CA ALA A 201 1.34 2.82 10.21
C ALA A 201 0.34 3.69 10.99
N ASN A 202 -0.18 3.19 12.12
CA ASN A 202 -1.23 3.87 12.88
C ASN A 202 -0.68 5.04 13.70
N GLY A 203 -1.45 6.12 13.74
CA GLY A 203 -1.14 7.34 14.46
C GLY A 203 -1.26 8.57 13.59
N VAL A 204 -0.54 9.63 13.96
CA VAL A 204 -0.59 10.93 13.29
C VAL A 204 0.52 11.02 12.25
N TRP A 205 0.15 11.20 10.99
CA TRP A 205 1.05 11.62 9.92
C TRP A 205 0.87 13.11 9.68
N ASN A 206 1.96 13.83 9.44
CA ASN A 206 1.93 15.27 9.18
C ASN A 206 2.67 15.59 7.89
N LEU A 207 2.10 16.46 7.06
CA LEU A 207 2.80 17.14 5.99
C LEU A 207 3.06 18.58 6.42
N TYR A 208 4.28 19.04 6.20
CA TYR A 208 4.69 20.43 6.31
C TYR A 208 5.09 20.90 4.92
N VAL A 209 4.71 22.12 4.58
CA VAL A 209 5.07 22.78 3.32
C VAL A 209 5.56 24.18 3.69
N VAL A 210 6.76 24.52 3.22
CA VAL A 210 7.27 25.89 3.23
C VAL A 210 7.51 26.36 1.78
N ASP A 211 7.85 27.64 1.68
CA ASP A 211 8.14 28.41 0.48
C ASP A 211 9.33 29.29 0.88
N ASP A 212 10.49 29.15 0.22
CA ASP A 212 11.77 29.70 0.71
C ASP A 212 12.28 30.94 -0.06
N ASP A 213 11.77 31.21 -1.27
CA ASP A 213 11.93 32.49 -1.97
C ASP A 213 10.68 33.40 -1.85
N LYS A 214 10.73 34.59 -2.45
CA LYS A 214 9.96 35.78 -2.05
C LYS A 214 9.11 36.32 -3.18
N ILE A 215 8.82 35.48 -4.18
CA ILE A 215 8.42 35.90 -5.52
C ILE A 215 7.05 35.35 -5.94
N SER A 216 6.55 34.27 -5.33
CA SER A 216 5.27 33.66 -5.72
C SER A 216 4.65 32.74 -4.65
N ASN A 217 3.48 33.12 -4.12
CA ASN A 217 2.62 32.22 -3.36
C ASN A 217 1.96 31.16 -4.25
N GLY A 218 1.80 29.96 -3.68
CA GLY A 218 1.06 28.85 -4.29
C GLY A 218 0.14 28.12 -3.33
N GLN A 219 -0.40 26.99 -3.79
CA GLN A 219 -1.29 26.15 -2.97
C GLN A 219 -1.30 24.69 -3.42
N ILE A 220 -1.57 23.78 -2.48
CA ILE A 220 -1.98 22.40 -2.73
C ILE A 220 -3.50 22.33 -2.50
N SER A 221 -4.26 22.66 -3.54
CA SER A 221 -5.70 22.96 -3.47
C SER A 221 -6.59 21.76 -3.12
N GLY A 222 -6.17 20.54 -3.47
CA GLY A 222 -6.83 19.28 -3.11
C GLY A 222 -6.26 18.61 -1.86
N GLY A 223 -5.31 19.25 -1.19
CA GLY A 223 -4.56 18.68 -0.07
C GLY A 223 -3.76 17.43 -0.47
N TRP A 224 -3.61 16.48 0.46
CA TRP A 224 -2.71 15.35 0.28
C TRP A 224 -3.29 14.01 0.75
N SER A 225 -2.67 12.92 0.30
CA SER A 225 -2.98 11.56 0.72
C SER A 225 -1.71 10.80 1.09
N VAL A 226 -1.83 9.89 2.04
CA VAL A 226 -0.88 8.81 2.25
C VAL A 226 -1.57 7.48 1.95
N GLU A 227 -1.00 6.71 1.04
CA GLU A 227 -1.37 5.33 0.76
C GLU A 227 -0.34 4.42 1.41
N ILE A 228 -0.81 3.48 2.24
CA ILE A 228 0.07 2.63 3.03
C ILE A 228 -0.25 1.16 2.77
N THR A 229 0.77 0.39 2.42
CA THR A 229 0.71 -1.07 2.35
C THR A 229 1.34 -1.67 3.60
N THR A 230 0.74 -2.74 4.13
CA THR A 230 1.24 -3.42 5.35
C THR A 230 1.33 -4.93 5.16
N ASN A 231 2.25 -5.60 5.87
CA ASN A 231 2.57 -7.03 5.74
C ASN A 231 1.50 -8.01 6.27
N VAL A 232 0.24 -7.59 6.38
CA VAL A 232 -0.81 -8.36 7.06
C VAL A 232 -1.34 -9.47 6.15
N ALA A 233 -1.18 -10.72 6.57
CA ALA A 233 -1.95 -11.82 6.00
C ALA A 233 -3.43 -11.63 6.33
N THR A 234 -4.30 -11.60 5.32
CA THR A 234 -5.75 -11.40 5.49
C THR A 234 -6.32 -12.40 6.50
N THR A 235 -6.74 -11.89 7.66
CA THR A 235 -7.48 -12.70 8.64
C THR A 235 -8.77 -13.14 7.96
N PRO A 236 -9.01 -14.45 7.78
CA PRO A 236 -10.20 -14.90 7.08
C PRO A 236 -11.43 -14.49 7.90
N THR A 237 -12.37 -13.79 7.25
CA THR A 237 -13.72 -13.63 7.79
C THR A 237 -14.20 -15.00 8.24
N PRO A 238 -14.64 -15.18 9.50
CA PRO A 238 -15.05 -16.48 9.99
C PRO A 238 -16.19 -16.99 9.09
N THR A 239 -15.97 -18.13 8.42
CA THR A 239 -17.01 -18.77 7.63
C THR A 239 -18.22 -18.97 8.55
N PRO A 240 -19.43 -18.49 8.19
CA PRO A 240 -20.58 -18.59 9.08
C PRO A 240 -20.82 -20.07 9.36
N VAL A 241 -20.58 -20.47 10.62
CA VAL A 241 -20.83 -21.83 11.08
C VAL A 241 -22.33 -22.04 11.01
N VAL A 242 -22.77 -22.82 10.03
CA VAL A 242 -24.19 -23.15 9.87
C VAL A 242 -24.62 -23.95 11.09
N THR A 243 -25.23 -23.28 12.06
CA THR A 243 -25.81 -23.93 13.23
C THR A 243 -26.78 -25.00 12.75
N PRO A 244 -26.60 -26.28 13.09
CA PRO A 244 -27.48 -27.33 12.63
C PRO A 244 -28.89 -27.07 13.18
N THR A 245 -29.87 -26.90 12.28
CA THR A 245 -31.27 -26.74 12.66
C THR A 245 -31.70 -27.93 13.51
N ALA A 246 -32.13 -27.68 14.74
CA ALA A 246 -32.58 -28.72 15.65
C ALA A 246 -33.75 -29.48 15.02
N THR A 247 -33.60 -30.79 14.80
CA THR A 247 -34.69 -31.64 14.33
C THR A 247 -35.78 -31.66 15.39
N PRO A 248 -37.04 -31.29 15.07
CA PRO A 248 -38.12 -31.34 16.04
C PRO A 248 -38.35 -32.78 16.50
N THR A 249 -38.22 -33.01 17.81
CA THR A 249 -38.56 -34.31 18.41
C THR A 249 -40.07 -34.51 18.31
N ALA A 250 -40.52 -35.64 17.78
CA ALA A 250 -41.93 -35.99 17.79
C ALA A 250 -42.37 -36.30 19.23
N THR A 251 -43.36 -35.54 19.72
CA THR A 251 -44.04 -35.82 20.99
C THR A 251 -44.84 -37.13 20.87
N PRO A 252 -44.83 -38.01 21.89
CA PRO A 252 -45.65 -39.22 21.93
C PRO A 252 -47.15 -38.95 22.10
#